data_AF-A0A0A9WPR0-F1
#
_entry.id   AF-A0A0A9WPR0-F1
#
_cell.length_a   1.000
_cell.length_b   1.000
_cell.length_c   1.000
_cell.angle_alpha   90.00
_cell.angle_beta   90.00
_cell.angle_gamma   90.00
#
_symmetry.space_group_name_H-M   'P 1'
#
loop_
_entity.id
_entity.type
_entity.pdbx_description
1 polymer ?
#
loop_
_entity_poly.entity_id
_entity_poly.type
_entity_poly.pdbx_seq_one_letter_code
_entity_poly.pdbx_strand_id
1 'polypeptide(L)'
;LEGEMAYTVFPEGKANEVTTWEMIDWHWRLRHVNFQDLKNANRAKQLQGLDFDISSDVPECEVCIQGKMIIAPFPKREGPRTTELLEIVHSDVFGPVRNESNGGARYYVTFIDEHS
;
A
#
# COMPACT_ATOMS: atom_id res chain seq x y z
N LEU A 1 14.89 -16.29 17.40
CA LEU A 1 13.47 -16.49 17.02
C LEU A 1 13.47 -16.43 15.51
N GLU A 2 13.54 -17.62 14.93
CA GLU A 2 13.90 -17.90 13.55
C GLU A 2 12.73 -17.49 12.65
N GLY A 3 12.95 -16.50 11.79
CA GLY A 3 12.01 -16.14 10.75
C GLY A 3 12.05 -17.21 9.67
N GLU A 4 10.99 -18.02 9.59
CA GLU A 4 10.74 -18.90 8.47
C GLU A 4 10.64 -18.05 7.20
N MET A 5 11.69 -18.07 6.38
CA MET A 5 11.60 -17.65 4.99
C MET A 5 10.78 -18.70 4.26
N ALA A 6 9.47 -18.46 4.17
CA ALA A 6 8.57 -19.24 3.34
C ALA A 6 8.93 -18.99 1.86
N TYR A 7 9.95 -19.69 1.37
CA TYR A 7 10.04 -19.99 -0.05
C TYR A 7 8.82 -20.85 -0.38
N THR A 8 7.80 -20.24 -0.96
CA THR A 8 6.67 -21.00 -1.50
C THR A 8 7.21 -21.93 -2.56
N VAL A 9 7.24 -23.22 -2.21
CA VAL A 9 7.58 -24.32 -3.10
C VAL A 9 6.62 -24.23 -4.29
N PHE A 10 7.14 -23.95 -5.49
CA PHE A 10 6.38 -24.19 -6.71
C PHE A 10 5.94 -25.65 -6.69
N PRO A 11 4.64 -25.97 -6.76
CA PRO A 11 4.20 -27.36 -6.66
C PRO A 11 4.88 -28.16 -7.77
N GLU A 12 5.62 -29.21 -7.39
CA GLU A 12 6.20 -30.15 -8.34
C GLU A 12 5.04 -30.83 -9.07
N GLY A 13 4.85 -30.47 -10.34
CA GLY A 13 3.77 -31.00 -11.16
C GLY A 13 3.93 -32.51 -11.31
N LYS A 14 2.91 -33.26 -10.87
CA LYS A 14 2.78 -34.68 -11.21
C LYS A 14 2.61 -34.79 -12.72
N ALA A 15 3.54 -35.47 -13.38
CA ALA A 15 3.41 -35.78 -14.79
C ALA A 15 2.10 -36.56 -15.01
N ASN A 16 1.22 -36.02 -15.86
CA ASN A 16 -0.01 -36.60 -16.42
C ASN A 16 -1.38 -36.15 -15.86
N GLU A 17 -1.47 -35.09 -15.07
CA GLU A 17 -2.72 -34.32 -14.92
C GLU A 17 -2.63 -33.03 -15.73
N VAL A 18 -3.64 -32.73 -16.56
CA VAL A 18 -3.79 -31.41 -17.18
C VAL A 18 -4.23 -30.45 -16.07
N THR A 19 -3.28 -29.98 -15.28
CA THR A 19 -3.55 -28.96 -14.26
C THR A 19 -3.76 -27.65 -15.00
N THR A 20 -5.01 -27.22 -15.11
CA THR A 20 -5.34 -25.87 -15.57
C THR A 20 -4.81 -24.88 -14.53
N TRP A 21 -4.07 -23.86 -14.97
CA TRP A 21 -3.56 -22.83 -14.08
C TRP A 21 -4.70 -21.98 -13.51
N GLU A 22 -4.60 -21.62 -12.24
CA GLU A 22 -5.56 -20.72 -11.61
C GLU A 22 -5.16 -19.26 -11.83
N MET A 23 -6.07 -18.33 -11.53
CA MET A 23 -5.80 -16.90 -11.68
C MET A 23 -4.61 -16.43 -10.82
N ILE A 24 -4.40 -17.04 -9.64
CA ILE A 24 -3.28 -16.73 -8.75
C ILE A 24 -1.91 -17.13 -9.35
N ASP A 25 -1.85 -18.22 -10.12
CA ASP A 25 -0.61 -18.65 -10.79
C ASP A 25 -0.17 -17.63 -11.84
N TRP A 26 -1.14 -17.15 -12.64
CA TRP A 26 -0.89 -16.09 -13.63
C TRP A 26 -0.51 -14.77 -12.97
N HIS A 27 -1.14 -14.44 -11.85
CA HIS A 27 -0.78 -13.27 -11.05
C HIS A 27 0.69 -13.30 -10.62
N TRP A 28 1.20 -14.42 -10.12
CA TRP A 28 2.63 -14.56 -9.77
C TRP A 28 3.54 -14.54 -11.00
N ARG A 29 3.23 -15.31 -12.04
CA ARG A 29 4.03 -15.40 -13.28
C ARG A 29 4.19 -14.06 -13.99
N LEU A 30 3.16 -13.22 -13.95
CA LEU A 30 3.14 -11.90 -14.59
C LEU A 30 3.49 -10.76 -13.61
N ARG A 31 4.27 -11.07 -12.57
CA ARG A 31 4.82 -10.11 -11.59
C ARG A 31 3.73 -9.30 -10.87
N HIS A 32 2.77 -9.99 -10.30
CA HIS A 32 1.74 -9.41 -9.45
C HIS A 32 0.86 -8.35 -10.15
N VAL A 33 0.57 -8.57 -11.43
CA VAL A 33 -0.37 -7.76 -12.21
C VAL A 33 -1.77 -7.76 -11.56
N ASN A 34 -2.54 -6.68 -11.74
CA ASN A 34 -3.87 -6.56 -11.16
C ASN A 34 -4.79 -7.69 -11.66
N PHE A 35 -5.58 -8.29 -10.77
CA PHE A 35 -6.51 -9.36 -11.12
C PHE A 35 -7.59 -8.95 -12.13
N GLN A 36 -8.03 -7.69 -12.09
CA GLN A 36 -8.96 -7.15 -13.07
C GLN A 36 -8.31 -7.06 -14.45
N ASP A 37 -7.04 -6.67 -14.53
CA ASP A 37 -6.29 -6.64 -15.79
C ASP A 37 -6.08 -8.06 -16.34
N LEU A 38 -5.81 -9.04 -15.47
CA LEU A 38 -5.78 -10.45 -15.87
C LEU A 38 -7.11 -10.92 -16.45
N LYS A 39 -8.23 -10.61 -15.78
CA LYS A 39 -9.58 -10.94 -16.28
C LYS A 39 -9.83 -10.29 -17.64
N ASN A 40 -9.47 -9.02 -17.80
CA ASN A 40 -9.63 -8.29 -19.05
C ASN A 40 -8.76 -8.89 -20.17
N ALA A 41 -7.50 -9.22 -19.89
CA ALA A 41 -6.58 -9.83 -20.84
C ALA A 41 -7.02 -11.22 -21.29
N ASN A 42 -7.57 -12.05 -20.38
CA ASN A 42 -8.12 -13.36 -20.71
C ASN A 42 -9.39 -13.22 -21.58
N ARG A 43 -10.31 -12.31 -21.22
CA ARG A 43 -11.52 -12.02 -22.03
C ARG A 43 -11.16 -11.59 -23.45
N ALA A 44 -10.17 -10.71 -23.59
CA ALA A 44 -9.73 -10.18 -24.87
C ALA A 44 -8.74 -11.11 -25.62
N LYS A 45 -8.41 -12.27 -25.05
CA LYS A 45 -7.44 -13.24 -25.60
C LYS A 45 -6.12 -12.60 -26.05
N GLN A 46 -5.62 -11.66 -25.24
CA GLN A 46 -4.42 -10.87 -25.54
C GLN A 46 -3.11 -11.64 -25.37
N LEU A 47 -3.11 -12.69 -24.57
CA LEU A 47 -1.94 -13.51 -24.27
C LEU A 47 -2.21 -14.96 -24.64
N GLN A 48 -1.31 -15.55 -25.41
CA GLN A 48 -1.38 -16.96 -25.78
C GLN A 48 -1.21 -17.83 -24.53
N GLY A 49 -2.12 -18.78 -24.33
CA GLY A 49 -2.08 -19.71 -23.21
C GLY A 49 -2.60 -19.15 -21.89
N LEU A 50 -2.99 -17.87 -21.82
CA LEU A 50 -3.68 -17.31 -20.66
C LEU A 50 -5.09 -17.90 -20.58
N ASP A 51 -5.23 -18.91 -19.73
CA ASP A 51 -6.48 -19.62 -19.50
C ASP A 51 -6.66 -19.92 -18.01
N PHE A 52 -7.83 -19.55 -17.51
CA PHE A 52 -8.31 -19.72 -16.13
C PHE A 52 -9.80 -19.35 -16.11
N ASP A 53 -10.54 -19.81 -15.09
CA ASP A 53 -11.95 -19.43 -14.93
C ASP A 53 -12.09 -17.94 -14.57
N ILE A 54 -12.62 -17.15 -15.50
CA ILE A 54 -12.82 -15.70 -15.36
C ILE A 54 -13.88 -15.39 -14.29
N SER A 55 -14.79 -16.33 -14.01
CA SER A 55 -15.86 -16.20 -13.02
C SER A 55 -15.41 -16.47 -11.60
N SER A 56 -14.23 -17.06 -11.41
CA SER A 56 -13.65 -17.29 -10.08
C SER A 56 -13.45 -16.00 -9.29
N ASP A 57 -13.56 -16.14 -7.97
CA ASP A 57 -13.30 -15.06 -7.02
C ASP A 57 -11.85 -14.59 -7.09
N VAL A 58 -11.62 -13.34 -6.73
CA VAL A 58 -10.27 -12.76 -6.71
C VAL A 58 -9.53 -13.31 -5.48
N PRO A 59 -8.41 -14.03 -5.66
CA PRO A 59 -7.66 -14.57 -4.53
C PRO A 59 -6.91 -13.46 -3.79
N GLU A 60 -6.63 -13.69 -2.50
CA GLU A 60 -5.78 -12.80 -1.71
C GLU A 60 -4.29 -13.03 -2.04
N CYS A 61 -3.53 -11.95 -2.15
CA CYS A 61 -2.07 -12.00 -2.31
C CYS A 61 -1.42 -11.11 -1.26
N GLU A 62 -0.82 -11.73 -0.24
CA GLU A 62 -0.19 -11.04 0.90
C GLU A 62 0.85 -10.02 0.45
N VAL A 63 1.72 -10.38 -0.50
CA VAL A 63 2.75 -9.49 -1.05
C VAL A 63 2.14 -8.26 -1.73
N CYS A 64 1.03 -8.42 -2.45
CA CYS A 64 0.31 -7.29 -3.03
C CYS A 64 -0.35 -6.44 -1.96
N ILE A 65 -0.96 -7.07 -0.95
CA ILE A 65 -1.61 -6.34 0.15
C ILE A 65 -0.58 -5.48 0.85
N GLN A 66 0.58 -6.04 1.23
CA GLN A 66 1.65 -5.31 1.91
C GLN A 66 2.31 -4.26 0.99
N GLY A 67 2.55 -4.60 -0.28
CA GLY A 67 3.27 -3.74 -1.22
C GLY A 67 2.42 -2.65 -1.89
N LYS A 68 1.09 -2.80 -1.92
CA LYS A 68 0.15 -1.87 -2.57
C LYS A 68 -0.92 -1.34 -1.61
N MET A 69 -0.77 -1.55 -0.30
CA MET A 69 -1.69 -0.97 0.68
C MET A 69 -1.69 0.55 0.52
N ILE A 70 -2.87 1.12 0.32
CA ILE A 70 -3.07 2.57 0.39
C ILE A 70 -3.66 2.92 1.74
N ILE A 71 -3.19 4.01 2.34
CA ILE A 71 -3.86 4.60 3.50
C ILE A 71 -5.17 5.22 2.98
N ALA A 72 -6.29 4.93 3.65
CA ALA A 72 -7.57 5.55 3.33
C ALA A 72 -7.45 7.08 3.42
N PRO A 73 -8.20 7.86 2.62
CA PRO A 73 -8.18 9.31 2.73
C PRO A 73 -8.44 9.75 4.17
N PHE A 74 -7.63 10.68 4.68
CA PHE A 74 -7.90 11.28 5.98
C PHE A 74 -9.27 11.96 5.95
N PRO A 75 -10.10 11.82 7.01
CA PRO A 75 -11.36 12.51 7.08
C PRO A 75 -11.13 14.02 6.94
N LYS A 76 -12.05 14.71 6.26
CA LYS A 76 -12.10 16.18 6.33
C LYS A 76 -12.30 16.54 7.80
N ARG A 77 -11.53 17.52 8.29
CA ARG A 77 -11.47 18.00 9.69
C ARG A 77 -12.68 17.58 10.54
N GLU A 78 -12.41 16.92 11.65
CA GLU A 78 -13.43 16.58 12.64
C GLU A 78 -13.71 17.80 13.53
N GLY A 79 -14.97 18.26 13.54
CA GLY A 79 -15.45 19.33 14.43
C GLY A 79 -15.41 20.76 13.87
N PRO A 80 -16.05 21.71 14.58
CA PRO A 80 -16.10 23.12 14.20
C PRO A 80 -14.72 23.79 14.27
N ARG A 81 -14.59 24.97 13.64
CA ARG A 81 -13.46 25.88 13.84
C ARG A 81 -13.50 26.49 15.24
N THR A 82 -12.34 26.85 15.77
CA THR A 82 -12.22 27.65 16.98
C THR A 82 -12.95 28.97 16.83
N THR A 83 -13.69 29.37 17.87
CA THR A 83 -14.47 30.61 17.88
C THR A 83 -13.79 31.73 18.65
N GLU A 84 -12.88 31.37 19.55
CA GLU A 84 -12.16 32.32 20.41
C GLU A 84 -10.65 32.25 20.17
N LEU A 85 -9.97 33.38 20.38
CA LEU A 85 -8.51 33.45 20.35
C LEU A 85 -7.89 32.49 21.37
N LEU A 86 -6.85 31.76 20.96
CA LEU A 86 -6.08 30.84 21.80
C LEU A 86 -6.87 29.64 22.35
N GLU A 87 -8.04 29.32 21.77
CA GLU A 87 -8.81 28.12 22.12
C GLU A 87 -8.01 26.83 21.82
N ILE A 88 -7.33 26.79 20.67
CA ILE A 88 -6.44 25.72 20.25
C ILE A 88 -5.15 26.32 19.71
N VAL A 89 -4.01 25.94 20.31
CA VAL A 89 -2.68 26.33 19.85
C VAL A 89 -1.92 25.08 19.41
N HIS A 90 -1.55 25.03 18.14
CA HIS A 90 -0.66 24.02 17.60
C HIS A 90 0.78 24.43 17.88
N SER A 91 1.55 23.57 18.54
CA SER A 91 2.98 23.79 18.75
C SER A 91 3.81 22.69 18.12
N ASP A 92 4.93 23.07 17.55
CA ASP A 92 5.90 22.14 16.96
C ASP A 92 7.33 22.58 17.28
N VAL A 93 8.23 21.61 17.37
CA VAL A 93 9.66 21.83 17.61
C VAL A 93 10.42 21.42 16.37
N PHE A 94 11.02 22.41 15.70
CA PHE A 94 11.87 22.19 14.55
C PHE A 94 13.35 22.22 14.95
N GLY A 95 14.09 21.15 14.67
CA GLY A 95 15.54 21.08 14.85
C GLY A 95 16.07 19.69 15.20
N PRO A 96 17.40 19.52 15.38
CA PRO A 96 18.45 20.54 15.34
C PRO A 96 18.77 21.00 13.92
N VAL A 97 18.81 22.32 13.69
CA VAL A 97 19.27 22.88 12.41
C VAL A 97 20.80 22.89 12.33
N ARG A 98 21.32 22.67 11.11
CA ARG A 98 22.76 22.61 10.85
C ARG A 98 23.49 23.89 11.26
N ASN A 99 22.93 25.03 10.91
CA ASN A 99 23.49 26.34 11.19
C ASN A 99 22.76 26.96 12.39
N GLU A 100 23.54 27.51 13.31
CA GLU A 100 22.99 28.23 14.47
C GLU A 100 22.39 29.57 14.05
N SER A 101 21.40 30.03 14.82
CA SER A 101 20.95 31.41 14.76
C SER A 101 22.06 32.36 15.22
N ASN A 102 21.87 33.67 14.99
CA ASN A 102 22.80 34.69 15.52
C ASN A 102 22.95 34.64 17.05
N GLY A 103 22.00 34.02 17.77
CA GLY A 103 22.04 33.81 19.21
C GLY A 103 22.53 32.42 19.65
N GLY A 104 23.04 31.59 18.73
CA GLY A 104 23.54 30.24 19.04
C GLY A 104 22.44 29.18 19.15
N ALA A 105 21.18 29.49 18.83
CA ALA A 105 20.09 28.53 18.91
C ALA A 105 20.10 27.56 17.72
N ARG A 106 19.78 26.28 17.98
CA ARG A 106 19.68 25.22 16.96
C ARG A 106 18.27 24.63 16.83
N TYR A 107 17.33 25.11 17.62
CA TYR A 107 15.95 24.68 17.62
C TYR A 107 15.05 25.90 17.58
N TYR A 108 13.89 25.76 16.95
CA TYR A 108 12.83 26.76 16.98
C TYR A 108 11.53 26.07 17.39
N VAL A 109 10.73 26.77 18.20
CA VAL A 109 9.41 26.31 18.59
C VAL A 109 8.39 27.22 17.93
N THR A 110 7.42 26.64 17.22
CA THR A 110 6.30 27.37 16.65
C THR A 110 5.10 27.26 17.57
N PHE A 111 4.31 28.32 17.64
CA PHE A 111 3.00 28.36 18.27
C PHE A 111 2.06 29.00 17.26
N ILE A 112 1.06 28.25 16.81
CA ILE A 112 0.08 28.68 15.80
C ILE A 112 -1.30 28.59 16.45
N ASP A 113 -1.94 29.74 16.61
CA ASP A 113 -3.33 29.81 17.04
C ASP A 113 -4.25 29.37 15.88
N GLU A 114 -5.17 28.45 16.14
CA GLU A 114 -6.06 27.93 15.11
C GLU A 114 -7.13 28.96 14.66
N HIS A 115 -7.45 29.92 15.54
CA HIS A 115 -8.47 30.93 15.26
C HIS A 115 -8.02 32.02 14.27
N SER A 116 -6.72 32.35 14.28
CA SER A 116 -6.15 33.53 13.61
C SER A 116 -5.52 33.25 12.25
#